data_AF-C3X3D4-F1
#
_entry.id   AF-C3X3D4-F1
#
_cell.length_a   1.000
_cell.length_b   1.000
_cell.length_c   1.000
_cell.angle_alpha   90.00
_cell.angle_beta   90.00
_cell.angle_gamma   90.00
#
_symmetry.space_group_name_H-M   'P 1'
#
loop_
_entity.id
_entity.type
_entity.pdbx_description
1 polymer ?
#
loop_
_entity_poly.entity_id
_entity_poly.type
_entity_poly.pdbx_seq_one_letter_code
_entity_poly.pdbx_strand_id
1 'polypeptide(L)'
;MGVRLLSKAAILGAKDAHQEVVHVGEWGGSVCIRAMSGAERDDFRAAIDGMETALVGKFEAPLLALTLVDEEGKRLFSIDDVEALRAKSATVLDRLARIALRVNGMSDEAQEEAAKN
;
A
#
# COMPACT_ATOMS: atom_id res chain seq x y z
N MET A 1 -4.52 -18.44 31.40
CA MET A 1 -5.22 -17.32 30.73
C MET A 1 -6.11 -17.89 29.65
N GLY A 2 -7.42 -17.65 29.70
CA GLY A 2 -8.36 -18.18 28.71
C GLY A 2 -8.20 -17.45 27.38
N VAL A 3 -8.00 -18.21 26.30
CA VAL A 3 -7.94 -17.66 24.94
C VAL A 3 -9.34 -17.17 24.57
N ARG A 4 -9.47 -15.88 24.28
CA ARG A 4 -10.73 -15.29 23.80
C ARG A 4 -10.80 -15.48 22.29
N LEU A 5 -11.59 -16.46 21.84
CA LEU A 5 -11.82 -16.68 20.41
C LEU A 5 -12.72 -15.56 19.86
N LEU A 6 -12.30 -14.93 18.76
CA LEU A 6 -13.10 -13.93 18.06
C LEU A 6 -14.17 -14.60 17.20
N SER A 7 -15.35 -13.98 17.12
CA SER A 7 -16.41 -14.40 16.20
C SER A 7 -16.15 -13.89 14.78
N LYS A 8 -16.73 -14.54 13.77
CA LYS A 8 -16.62 -14.11 12.35
C LYS A 8 -16.95 -12.62 12.17
N ALA A 9 -18.00 -12.13 12.82
CA ALA A 9 -18.40 -10.72 12.75
C ALA A 9 -17.39 -9.78 13.42
N ALA A 10 -16.75 -10.22 14.51
CA ALA A 10 -15.70 -9.44 15.16
C ALA A 10 -14.42 -9.34 14.31
N ILE A 11 -14.08 -10.41 13.57
CA ILE A 11 -12.93 -10.40 12.65
C ILE A 11 -13.24 -9.54 11.42
N LEU A 12 -14.41 -9.73 10.78
CA LEU A 12 -14.77 -8.97 9.58
C LEU A 12 -15.08 -7.49 9.85
N GLY A 13 -15.44 -7.13 11.08
CA GLY A 13 -15.69 -5.76 11.50
C GLY A 13 -14.49 -5.05 12.14
N ALA A 14 -13.37 -5.76 12.31
CA ALA A 14 -12.17 -5.16 12.87
C ALA A 14 -11.55 -4.18 11.86
N LYS A 15 -11.20 -2.99 12.34
CA LYS A 15 -10.50 -1.97 11.57
C LYS A 15 -9.00 -2.10 11.83
N ASP A 16 -8.43 -3.22 11.41
CA ASP A 16 -6.99 -3.51 11.53
C ASP A 16 -6.18 -2.94 10.35
N ALA A 17 -6.85 -2.49 9.29
CA ALA A 17 -6.21 -1.78 8.19
C ALA A 17 -5.70 -0.41 8.65
N HIS A 18 -4.39 -0.32 8.89
CA HIS A 18 -3.71 0.95 9.15
C HIS A 18 -3.89 1.87 7.93
N GLN A 19 -4.25 3.13 8.19
CA GLN A 19 -4.44 4.15 7.15
C GLN A 19 -3.75 5.43 7.58
N GLU A 20 -3.15 6.13 6.62
CA GLU A 20 -2.44 7.37 6.85
C GLU A 20 -2.79 8.39 5.77
N VAL A 21 -3.17 9.60 6.19
CA VAL A 21 -3.46 10.71 5.29
C VAL A 21 -2.19 11.52 5.08
N VAL A 22 -1.76 11.63 3.82
CA VAL A 22 -0.54 12.34 3.43
C VAL A 22 -0.92 13.57 2.63
N HIS A 23 -0.43 14.73 3.08
CA HIS A 23 -0.59 15.97 2.32
C HIS A 23 0.40 16.05 1.15
N VAL A 24 -0.12 16.31 -0.04
CA VAL A 24 0.62 16.42 -1.31
C VAL A 24 0.44 17.83 -1.86
N GLY A 25 1.34 18.73 -1.48
CA GLY A 25 1.29 20.14 -1.89
C GLY A 25 1.33 20.32 -3.41
N GLU A 26 2.08 19.47 -4.10
CA GLU A 26 2.20 19.43 -5.56
C GLU A 26 0.87 19.14 -6.28
N TRP A 27 -0.06 18.46 -5.61
CA TRP A 27 -1.41 18.17 -6.14
C TRP A 27 -2.48 19.09 -5.53
N GLY A 28 -2.10 19.99 -4.62
CA GLY A 28 -3.01 20.92 -3.95
C GLY A 28 -3.99 20.23 -3.00
N GLY A 29 -3.68 19.01 -2.52
CA GLY A 29 -4.62 18.19 -1.76
C GLY A 29 -3.94 17.16 -0.86
N SER A 30 -4.74 16.26 -0.30
CA SER A 30 -4.26 15.16 0.55
C SER A 30 -4.76 13.84 -0.03
N VAL A 31 -3.96 12.78 0.15
CA VAL A 31 -4.32 11.42 -0.26
C VAL A 31 -4.33 10.50 0.95
N CYS A 32 -5.24 9.53 0.99
CA CYS A 32 -5.26 8.50 2.02
C CYS A 32 -4.56 7.24 1.51
N ILE A 33 -3.58 6.75 2.27
CA ILE A 33 -2.84 5.52 1.99
C ILE A 33 -3.27 4.49 3.02
N ARG A 34 -3.80 3.35 2.58
CA ARG A 34 -4.21 2.24 3.43
C ARG A 34 -3.31 1.03 3.23
N ALA A 35 -3.16 0.24 4.30
CA ALA A 35 -2.63 -1.12 4.21
C ALA A 35 -3.49 -1.97 3.26
N MET A 36 -2.82 -2.71 2.38
CA MET A 36 -3.46 -3.65 1.48
C MET A 36 -4.06 -4.80 2.28
N SER A 37 -5.28 -5.19 1.92
CA SER A 37 -5.84 -6.48 2.33
C SER A 37 -5.06 -7.63 1.70
N GLY A 38 -5.26 -8.86 2.21
CA GLY A 38 -4.65 -10.05 1.63
C GLY A 38 -4.95 -10.25 0.14
N ALA A 39 -6.15 -9.87 -0.31
CA ALA A 39 -6.53 -9.93 -1.73
C ALA A 39 -5.82 -8.85 -2.57
N GLU A 40 -5.73 -7.62 -2.08
CA GLU A 40 -4.99 -6.54 -2.75
C GLU A 40 -3.48 -6.86 -2.82
N ARG A 41 -2.94 -7.54 -1.81
CA ARG A 41 -1.53 -7.99 -1.81
C ARG A 41 -1.27 -9.09 -2.86
N ASP A 42 -2.25 -9.95 -3.11
CA ASP A 42 -2.15 -10.97 -4.16
C ASP A 42 -2.21 -10.33 -5.56
N ASP A 43 -3.15 -9.39 -5.76
CA ASP A 43 -3.26 -8.59 -6.98
C ASP A 43 -1.98 -7.78 -7.23
N PHE A 44 -1.40 -7.20 -6.18
CA PHE A 44 -0.11 -6.54 -6.24
C PHE A 44 1.00 -7.50 -6.68
N ARG A 45 1.06 -8.70 -6.08
CA ARG A 45 2.06 -9.72 -6.41
C ARG A 45 1.94 -10.11 -7.88
N ALA A 46 0.72 -10.34 -8.36
CA ALA A 46 0.47 -10.66 -9.76
C ALA A 46 0.85 -9.50 -10.70
N ALA A 47 0.59 -8.25 -10.29
CA ALA A 47 0.93 -7.07 -11.07
C ALA A 47 2.45 -6.83 -11.19
N ILE A 48 3.23 -7.26 -10.20
CA ILE A 48 4.71 -7.19 -10.22
C ILE A 48 5.37 -8.51 -10.65
N ASP A 49 4.60 -9.57 -10.86
CA ASP A 49 5.12 -10.86 -11.30
C ASP A 49 5.71 -10.72 -12.71
N GLY A 50 7.00 -11.05 -12.86
CA GLY A 50 7.75 -10.83 -14.11
C GLY A 50 8.25 -9.39 -14.32
N MET A 51 7.97 -8.45 -13.40
CA MET A 51 8.59 -7.13 -13.40
C MET A 51 9.89 -7.16 -12.59
N GLU A 52 10.98 -6.63 -13.14
CA GLU A 52 12.21 -6.40 -12.36
C GLU A 52 11.92 -5.38 -11.25
N THR A 53 11.71 -5.89 -10.03
CA THR A 53 11.49 -5.10 -8.82
C THR A 53 12.68 -4.22 -8.45
N ALA A 54 13.84 -4.45 -9.07
CA ALA A 54 15.05 -3.63 -8.96
C ALA A 54 14.94 -2.26 -9.66
N LEU A 55 13.94 -2.05 -10.53
CA LEU A 55 13.71 -0.77 -11.20
C LEU A 55 12.85 0.16 -10.34
N VAL A 56 13.52 1.04 -9.59
CA VAL A 56 12.93 2.24 -8.97
C VAL A 56 12.07 2.96 -10.04
N GLY A 57 10.79 3.16 -9.75
CA GLY A 57 9.78 3.75 -10.64
C GLY A 57 8.73 2.76 -11.16
N LYS A 58 9.10 1.51 -11.44
CA LYS A 58 8.13 0.51 -11.96
C LYS A 58 7.25 -0.08 -10.85
N PHE A 59 7.80 -0.19 -9.65
CA PHE A 59 7.16 -0.77 -8.48
C PHE A 59 6.23 0.20 -7.71
N GLU A 60 6.54 1.51 -7.75
CA GLU A 60 5.84 2.52 -6.95
C GLU A 60 4.40 2.74 -7.43
N ALA A 61 4.20 2.85 -8.75
CA ALA A 61 2.88 3.08 -9.34
C ALA A 61 1.86 1.96 -9.05
N PRO A 62 2.15 0.66 -9.25
CA PRO A 62 1.20 -0.40 -8.87
C PRO A 62 0.97 -0.48 -7.36
N LEU A 63 1.98 -0.17 -6.53
CA LEU A 63 1.79 -0.10 -5.08
C LEU A 63 0.82 1.03 -4.71
N LEU A 64 1.00 2.22 -5.28
CA LEU A 64 0.13 3.36 -5.05
C LEU A 64 -1.28 3.14 -5.59
N ALA A 65 -1.42 2.47 -6.74
CA ALA A 65 -2.72 2.16 -7.29
C ALA A 65 -3.58 1.32 -6.31
N LEU A 66 -2.95 0.40 -5.59
CA LEU A 66 -3.62 -0.50 -4.66
C LEU A 66 -3.72 0.02 -3.22
N THR A 67 -2.98 1.07 -2.87
CA THR A 67 -2.94 1.61 -1.50
C THR A 67 -3.63 2.96 -1.36
N LEU A 68 -3.75 3.74 -2.45
CA LEU A 68 -4.47 5.00 -2.46
C LEU A 68 -5.98 4.76 -2.44
N VAL A 69 -6.62 5.25 -1.39
CA VAL A 69 -8.05 5.09 -1.15
C VAL A 69 -8.75 6.44 -0.93
N ASP A 70 -10.04 6.46 -1.22
CA ASP A 70 -10.95 7.55 -0.90
C ASP A 70 -11.34 7.55 0.60
N GLU A 71 -12.12 8.55 1.04
CA GLU A 71 -12.67 8.65 2.39
C GLU A 71 -13.50 7.42 2.79
N GLU A 72 -14.16 6.77 1.83
CA GLU A 72 -14.89 5.50 2.07
C GLU A 72 -13.97 4.26 2.18
N GLY A 73 -12.66 4.41 1.94
CA GLY A 73 -11.72 3.30 1.87
C GLY A 73 -11.81 2.49 0.57
N LYS A 74 -12.42 3.05 -0.49
CA LYS A 74 -12.40 2.45 -1.83
C LYS A 74 -11.14 2.88 -2.55
N ARG A 75 -10.50 1.96 -3.28
CA ARG A 75 -9.31 2.26 -4.10
C ARG A 75 -9.65 3.35 -5.11
N LEU A 76 -8.78 4.36 -5.21
CA LEU A 76 -8.93 5.46 -6.17
C LEU A 76 -8.50 5.06 -7.58
N PHE A 77 -7.61 4.07 -7.68
CA PHE A 77 -7.00 3.62 -8.93
C PHE A 77 -7.06 2.10 -9.03
N SER A 78 -6.94 1.59 -10.25
CA SER A 78 -6.76 0.17 -10.52
C SER A 78 -5.42 -0.08 -11.22
N ILE A 79 -5.11 -1.36 -11.49
CA ILE A 79 -3.89 -1.74 -12.22
C ILE A 79 -3.85 -1.14 -13.63
N ASP A 80 -5.01 -0.89 -14.25
CA ASP A 80 -5.12 -0.24 -15.56
C ASP A 80 -4.63 1.24 -15.53
N ASP A 81 -4.78 1.91 -14.39
CA ASP A 81 -4.37 3.32 -14.22
C ASP A 81 -2.86 3.49 -13.92
N VAL A 82 -2.11 2.39 -13.81
CA VAL A 82 -0.69 2.42 -13.42
C VAL A 82 0.14 3.24 -14.40
N GLU A 83 -0.14 3.19 -15.71
CA GLU A 83 0.57 4.02 -16.68
C GLU A 83 0.30 5.51 -16.49
N ALA A 84 -0.94 5.88 -16.15
CA ALA A 84 -1.31 7.26 -15.86
C ALA A 84 -0.63 7.77 -14.58
N LEU A 85 -0.49 6.91 -13.56
CA LEU A 85 0.28 7.21 -12.35
C LEU A 85 1.77 7.37 -12.67
N ARG A 86 2.37 6.49 -13.49
CA ARG A 86 3.79 6.59 -13.89
C ARG A 86 4.13 7.87 -14.65
N ALA A 87 3.16 8.48 -15.33
CA ALA A 87 3.33 9.76 -16.00
C ALA A 87 3.37 10.97 -15.03
N LYS A 88 3.12 10.78 -13.73
CA LYS A 88 3.19 11.84 -12.71
C LYS A 88 4.63 12.09 -12.25
N SER A 89 4.79 13.05 -11.34
CA SER A 89 6.09 13.40 -10.76
C SER A 89 6.69 12.21 -10.01
N ALA A 90 7.82 11.69 -10.51
CA ALA A 90 8.54 10.59 -9.89
C ALA A 90 8.92 10.87 -8.42
N THR A 91 9.23 12.12 -8.08
CA THR A 91 9.53 12.52 -6.69
C THR A 91 8.32 12.39 -5.77
N VAL A 92 7.11 12.71 -6.27
CA VAL A 92 5.87 12.55 -5.49
C VAL A 92 5.56 11.07 -5.32
N LEU A 93 5.69 10.28 -6.38
CA LEU A 93 5.43 8.84 -6.34
C LEU A 93 6.39 8.13 -5.38
N ASP A 94 7.69 8.43 -5.41
CA ASP A 94 8.68 7.82 -4.51
C ASP A 94 8.35 8.13 -3.04
N ARG A 95 8.03 9.40 -2.74
CA ARG A 95 7.63 9.81 -1.38
C ARG A 95 6.39 9.05 -0.90
N LEU A 96 5.34 8.98 -1.72
CA LEU A 96 4.11 8.28 -1.37
C LEU A 96 4.34 6.76 -1.26
N ALA A 97 5.16 6.19 -2.14
CA ALA A 97 5.46 4.77 -2.14
C ALA A 97 6.23 4.33 -0.90
N ARG A 98 7.17 5.14 -0.40
CA ARG A 98 7.84 4.89 0.90
C ARG A 98 6.84 4.84 2.05
N ILE A 99 5.86 5.74 2.05
CA ILE A 99 4.80 5.73 3.06
C ILE A 99 3.92 4.49 2.91
N ALA A 100 3.53 4.14 1.69
CA ALA A 100 2.77 2.92 1.41
C ALA A 100 3.52 1.66 1.84
N LEU A 101 4.84 1.57 1.59
CA LEU A 101 5.68 0.47 2.06
C LEU A 101 5.70 0.37 3.58
N ARG A 102 5.81 1.50 4.29
CA ARG A 102 5.77 1.53 5.76
C ARG A 102 4.41 1.09 6.29
N VAL A 103 3.32 1.61 5.73
CA VAL A 103 1.95 1.25 6.11
C VAL A 103 1.67 -0.25 5.87
N ASN A 104 2.28 -0.84 4.85
CA ASN A 104 2.15 -2.27 4.53
C ASN A 104 3.17 -3.18 5.25
N GLY A 105 4.05 -2.62 6.09
CA GLY A 105 5.11 -3.39 6.76
C GLY A 105 6.11 -4.03 5.79
N MET A 106 6.31 -3.43 4.62
CA MET A 106 7.21 -3.89 3.54
C MET A 106 8.50 -3.07 3.43
N SER A 107 8.70 -2.07 4.29
CA SER A 107 9.94 -1.28 4.31
C SER A 107 11.08 -2.06 4.94
N ASP A 108 12.32 -1.80 4.50
CA ASP A 108 13.58 -2.46 4.90
C ASP A 108 13.80 -2.54 6.43
N GLU A 109 13.18 -1.64 7.20
CA GLU A 109 13.16 -1.70 8.68
C GLU A 109 12.54 -3.02 9.22
N ALA A 110 11.77 -3.75 8.41
CA ALA A 110 11.25 -5.09 8.75
C ALA A 110 12.23 -6.23 8.44
N GLN A 111 13.32 -6.00 7.70
CA GLN A 111 14.31 -7.02 7.36
C GLN A 111 15.50 -7.11 8.33
N GLU A 112 15.76 -6.08 9.15
CA GLU A 112 16.87 -6.15 10.13
C GLU A 112 16.54 -7.04 11.36
N GLU A 113 15.27 -7.35 11.63
CA GLU A 113 14.85 -8.27 12.70
C GLU A 113 14.72 -9.74 12.26
N ALA A 114 14.72 -10.03 10.95
CA ALA A 114 14.57 -11.40 10.42
C ALA A 114 15.91 -12.12 10.12
N ALA A 115 17.03 -11.40 10.14
CA ALA A 115 18.36 -11.94 9.83
C ALA A 115 19.20 -12.34 11.08
N LYS A 116 18.60 -12.35 12.29
CA LYS A 116 19.31 -12.61 13.56
C LYS A 116 18.79 -13.80 14.39
N ASN A 117 17.99 -14.72 13.84
CA ASN A 117 17.64 -15.97 14.53
C ASN A 117 18.19 -17.21 13.81
#